data_AF-A0A1E1M585-F1
#
_entry.id   AF-A0A1E1M585-F1
#
_cell.length_a   1.000
_cell.length_b   1.000
_cell.length_c   1.000
_cell.angle_alpha   90.00
_cell.angle_beta   90.00
_cell.angle_gamma   90.00
#
_symmetry.space_group_name_H-M   'P 1'
#
loop_
_entity.id
_entity.type
_entity.pdbx_description
1 polymer ?
#
loop_
_entity_poly.entity_id
_entity_poly.type
_entity_poly.pdbx_seq_one_letter_code
_entity_poly.pdbx_strand_id
1 'polypeptide(L)'
;MPFSISSSRCQSPNVSETMQIFVKNVAGETFPMTVPADASIRNLTTLLSVRTYLPESDLRLVYAGRHLSSSSTLASNNINRDATLHMAMPLRGGMPPKKIRCTYKDCKQGAQRVIGDCGFCNGHYCGTHRLLEDHKCDGLEDVSSPSPPRDPEWWLVGLDEELWANVVCDAQCKKESHDRNAAQLNAERTQVIKGI
;
A
#
# COMPACT_ATOMS: atom_id res chain seq x y z
N MET A 1 70.64 52.30 31.29
CA MET A 1 69.78 51.10 31.26
C MET A 1 68.67 51.35 30.24
N PRO A 2 68.71 50.77 29.02
CA PRO A 2 67.62 50.92 28.06
C PRO A 2 66.48 49.96 28.41
N PHE A 3 65.25 50.47 28.42
CA PHE A 3 64.04 49.69 28.65
C PHE A 3 63.71 48.86 27.41
N SER A 4 63.72 47.54 27.55
CA SER A 4 63.29 46.59 26.53
C SER A 4 61.78 46.68 26.34
N ILE A 5 61.34 47.19 25.18
CA ILE A 5 59.93 47.15 24.78
C ILE A 5 59.66 45.73 24.27
N SER A 6 59.03 44.92 25.12
CA SER A 6 58.53 43.60 24.76
C SER A 6 57.37 43.74 23.79
N SER A 7 57.62 43.52 22.50
CA SER A 7 56.57 43.42 21.48
C SER A 7 55.69 42.21 21.75
N SER A 8 54.53 42.44 22.36
CA SER A 8 53.43 41.49 22.45
C SER A 8 52.91 41.21 21.04
N ARG A 9 53.37 40.11 20.44
CA ARG A 9 52.76 39.55 19.24
C ARG A 9 51.35 39.06 19.61
N CYS A 10 50.34 39.81 19.20
CA CYS A 10 48.97 39.34 19.16
C CYS A 10 48.92 38.11 18.25
N GLN A 11 48.74 36.92 18.82
CA GLN A 11 48.46 35.73 18.04
C GLN A 11 47.02 35.87 17.51
N SER A 12 46.88 35.99 16.19
CA SER A 12 45.57 35.87 15.55
C SER A 12 44.91 34.55 15.99
N PRO A 13 43.59 34.52 16.21
CA PRO A 13 42.90 33.26 16.49
C PRO A 13 43.19 32.30 15.35
N ASN A 14 43.65 31.09 15.68
CA ASN A 14 43.89 30.01 14.72
C ASN A 14 42.70 29.95 13.76
N VAL A 15 42.92 30.27 12.49
CA VAL A 15 41.92 30.07 11.44
C VAL A 15 41.77 28.56 11.33
N SER A 16 40.72 28.00 11.94
CA SER A 16 40.40 26.59 11.80
C SER A 16 40.37 26.27 10.32
N GLU A 17 41.23 25.36 9.88
CA GLU A 17 41.41 25.04 8.48
C GLU A 17 40.08 24.48 7.94
N THR A 18 39.37 25.29 7.16
CA THR A 18 38.11 24.89 6.54
C THR A 18 38.39 24.05 5.32
N MET A 19 37.57 23.04 5.09
CA MET A 19 37.64 22.15 3.94
C MET A 19 36.30 22.09 3.21
N GLN A 20 36.37 21.81 1.91
CA GLN A 20 35.20 21.56 1.10
C GLN A 20 34.98 20.05 0.97
N ILE A 21 33.74 19.61 1.16
CA ILE A 21 33.30 18.24 0.94
C ILE A 21 32.06 18.27 0.04
N PHE A 22 31.74 17.12 -0.54
CA PHE A 22 30.56 16.95 -1.39
C PHE A 22 29.58 16.00 -0.72
N VAL A 23 28.29 16.35 -0.75
CA VAL A 23 27.23 15.48 -0.23
C VAL A 23 26.26 15.18 -1.36
N LYS A 24 26.07 13.89 -1.62
CA LYS A 24 25.11 13.39 -2.59
C LYS A 24 23.79 13.07 -1.90
N ASN A 25 22.72 13.73 -2.33
CA ASN A 25 21.38 13.53 -1.82
C ASN A 25 20.77 12.20 -2.31
N VAL A 26 19.66 11.81 -1.69
CA VAL A 26 18.86 10.63 -2.05
C VAL A 26 18.29 10.72 -3.46
N ALA A 27 18.11 11.94 -3.98
CA ALA A 27 17.73 12.22 -5.37
C ALA A 27 18.89 12.08 -6.38
N GLY A 28 20.13 11.90 -5.90
CA GLY A 28 21.32 11.79 -6.73
C GLY A 28 22.04 13.11 -7.01
N GLU A 29 21.48 14.25 -6.62
CA GLU A 29 22.11 15.56 -6.73
C GLU A 29 23.26 15.70 -5.74
N THR A 30 24.39 16.26 -6.21
CA THR A 30 25.58 16.48 -5.38
C THR A 30 25.74 17.98 -5.13
N PHE A 31 25.89 18.37 -3.86
CA PHE A 31 26.13 19.76 -3.49
C PHE A 31 27.39 19.90 -2.62
N PRO A 32 28.17 20.98 -2.81
CA PRO A 32 29.32 21.26 -1.96
C PRO A 32 28.89 21.78 -0.59
N MET A 33 29.67 21.44 0.43
CA MET A 33 29.55 21.97 1.79
C MET A 33 30.92 22.32 2.35
N THR A 34 31.05 23.53 2.89
CA THR A 34 32.29 24.00 3.54
C THR A 34 32.17 23.77 5.04
N VAL A 35 33.07 22.97 5.60
CA VAL A 35 33.09 22.62 7.03
C VAL A 35 34.51 22.68 7.60
N PRO A 36 34.66 22.95 8.91
CA PRO A 36 35.95 22.80 9.58
C PRO A 36 36.48 21.35 9.49
N ALA A 37 37.80 21.17 9.36
CA ALA A 37 38.42 19.85 9.28
C ALA A 37 38.17 18.97 10.53
N ASP A 38 37.97 19.58 11.69
CA ASP A 38 37.70 18.95 12.99
C ASP A 38 36.21 18.77 13.30
N ALA A 39 35.32 19.12 12.37
CA ALA A 39 33.89 19.05 12.60
C ALA A 39 33.40 17.62 12.90
N SER A 40 32.42 17.53 13.81
CA SER A 40 31.73 16.28 14.12
C SER A 40 30.69 15.93 13.05
N ILE A 41 30.38 14.64 12.92
CA ILE A 41 29.30 14.17 12.05
C ILE A 41 27.95 14.75 12.49
N ARG A 42 27.73 14.93 13.80
CA ARG A 42 26.53 15.59 14.33
C ARG A 42 26.36 17.01 13.78
N ASN A 43 27.42 17.81 13.77
CA ASN A 43 27.36 19.18 13.24
C ASN A 43 27.02 19.17 11.74
N LEU A 44 27.59 18.22 10.98
CA LEU A 44 27.25 18.03 9.57
C LEU A 44 25.77 17.67 9.37
N THR A 45 25.23 16.74 10.16
CA THR A 45 23.80 16.36 10.06
C THR A 45 22.87 17.52 10.38
N THR A 46 23.23 18.40 11.32
CA THR A 46 22.47 19.62 11.62
C THR A 46 22.52 20.64 10.47
N LEU A 47 23.68 20.82 9.82
CA LEU A 47 23.76 21.70 8.65
C LEU A 47 22.97 21.14 7.46
N LEU A 48 22.95 19.81 7.33
CA LEU A 48 22.19 19.13 6.27
C LEU A 48 20.70 19.19 6.51
N SER A 49 20.21 19.06 7.75
CA SER A 49 18.78 19.15 8.05
C SER A 49 18.17 20.47 7.60
N VAL A 50 18.90 21.57 7.81
CA VAL A 50 18.51 22.91 7.34
C VAL A 50 18.50 23.00 5.81
N ARG A 51 19.46 22.36 5.14
CA ARG A 51 19.60 22.45 3.67
C ARG A 51 18.62 21.54 2.92
N THR A 52 18.32 20.37 3.46
CA THR A 52 17.47 19.38 2.80
C THR A 52 16.04 19.35 3.34
N TYR A 53 15.74 20.14 4.38
CA TYR A 53 14.44 20.17 5.06
C TYR A 53 13.99 18.81 5.61
N LEU A 54 14.96 17.97 6.03
CA LEU A 54 14.71 16.65 6.61
C LEU A 54 15.12 16.63 8.09
N PRO A 55 14.36 15.93 8.96
CA PRO A 55 14.73 15.82 10.36
C PRO A 55 16.04 15.04 10.52
N GLU A 56 16.84 15.39 11.53
CA GLU A 56 18.13 14.73 11.79
C GLU A 56 18.00 13.21 12.04
N SER A 57 16.85 12.75 12.54
CA SER A 57 16.56 11.33 12.75
C SER A 57 16.59 10.49 11.47
N ASP A 58 16.26 11.13 10.35
CA ASP A 58 16.09 10.46 9.06
C ASP A 58 17.37 10.58 8.21
N LEU A 59 18.30 11.43 8.63
CA LEU A 59 19.57 11.68 7.95
C LEU A 59 20.64 10.68 8.40
N ARG A 60 20.96 9.72 7.52
CA ARG A 60 22.13 8.85 7.70
C ARG A 60 23.17 9.16 6.64
N LEU A 61 24.42 9.33 7.05
CA LEU A 61 25.54 9.57 6.14
C LEU A 61 26.36 8.29 5.97
N VAL A 62 26.80 8.06 4.73
CA VAL A 62 27.63 6.92 4.34
C VAL A 62 28.87 7.43 3.62
N TYR A 63 30.02 6.90 4.00
CA TYR A 63 31.29 7.15 3.34
C TYR A 63 32.07 5.83 3.22
N ALA A 64 32.65 5.57 2.05
CA ALA A 64 33.39 4.33 1.75
C ALA A 64 32.64 3.04 2.14
N GLY A 65 31.31 3.01 1.96
CA GLY A 65 30.47 1.86 2.32
C GLY A 65 30.19 1.70 3.82
N ARG A 66 30.66 2.61 4.68
CA ARG A 66 30.41 2.60 6.13
C ARG A 66 29.47 3.71 6.55
N HIS A 67 28.50 3.39 7.41
CA HIS A 67 27.65 4.39 8.06
C HIS A 67 28.47 5.20 9.08
N LEU A 68 28.34 6.52 9.01
CA LEU A 68 28.99 7.43 9.92
C LEU A 68 28.18 7.56 11.21
N SER A 69 28.87 7.44 12.35
CA SER A 69 28.27 7.62 13.68
C SER A 69 28.24 9.11 14.05
N SER A 70 27.16 9.59 14.65
CA SER A 70 27.00 10.98 15.08
C SER A 70 28.08 11.46 16.07
N SER A 71 28.66 10.54 16.84
CA SER A 71 29.74 10.80 17.80
C SER A 71 31.15 10.88 17.18
N SER A 72 31.30 10.50 15.91
CA SER A 72 32.61 10.52 15.23
C SER A 72 32.89 11.88 14.58
N THR A 73 34.16 12.14 14.27
CA THR A 73 34.59 13.35 13.54
C THR A 73 34.95 13.01 12.10
N LEU A 74 35.02 14.03 11.25
CA LEU A 74 35.47 13.87 9.86
C LEU A 74 36.88 13.27 9.79
N ALA A 75 37.80 13.78 10.60
CA ALA A 75 39.17 13.28 10.71
C ALA A 75 39.24 11.80 11.12
N SER A 76 38.43 11.36 12.09
CA SER A 76 38.42 9.94 12.53
C SER A 76 37.94 8.95 11.47
N ASN A 77 37.20 9.42 10.46
CA ASN A 77 36.70 8.60 9.36
C ASN A 77 37.54 8.75 8.08
N ASN A 78 38.72 9.37 8.17
CA ASN A 78 39.60 9.68 7.03
C ASN A 78 38.89 10.47 5.92
N ILE A 79 37.96 11.35 6.30
CA ILE A 79 37.24 12.21 5.35
C ILE A 79 38.09 13.44 5.10
N ASN A 80 38.68 13.50 3.92
CA ASN A 80 39.54 14.60 3.48
C ASN A 80 38.77 15.65 2.67
N ARG A 81 39.48 16.69 2.22
CA ARG A 81 39.01 17.62 1.18
C ARG A 81 38.53 16.85 -0.04
N ASP A 82 37.45 17.36 -0.64
CA ASP A 82 36.82 16.83 -1.84
C ASP A 82 36.24 15.42 -1.69
N ALA A 83 36.12 14.91 -0.46
CA ALA A 83 35.44 13.66 -0.19
C ALA A 83 33.94 13.76 -0.51
N THR A 84 33.40 12.71 -1.12
CA THR A 84 31.96 12.61 -1.43
C THR A 84 31.25 11.69 -0.45
N LEU A 85 30.37 12.25 0.37
CA LEU A 85 29.49 11.54 1.29
C LEU A 85 28.14 11.29 0.62
N HIS A 86 27.49 10.20 1.00
CA HIS A 86 26.19 9.82 0.46
C HIS A 86 25.14 9.86 1.56
N MET A 87 24.01 10.51 1.29
CA MET A 87 22.83 10.43 2.14
C MET A 87 22.12 9.10 1.90
N ALA A 88 21.86 8.37 2.98
CA ALA A 88 21.10 7.13 2.98
C ALA A 88 19.78 7.35 3.70
N MET A 89 18.66 7.04 3.04
CA MET A 89 17.39 6.93 3.75
C MET A 89 17.33 5.61 4.52
N PRO A 90 16.70 5.59 5.70
CA PRO A 90 16.30 4.33 6.30
C PRO A 90 15.43 3.58 5.28
N LEU A 91 15.84 2.37 4.91
CA LEU A 91 15.00 1.48 4.13
C LEU A 91 13.72 1.28 4.94
N ARG A 92 12.60 1.81 4.46
CA ARG A 92 11.29 1.49 5.01
C ARG A 92 11.07 0.03 4.68
N GLY A 93 11.48 -0.84 5.61
CA GLY A 93 11.27 -2.28 5.54
C GLY A 93 9.77 -2.55 5.54
N GLY A 94 9.16 -2.49 4.36
CA GLY A 94 7.80 -2.95 4.15
C GLY A 94 7.83 -4.46 4.33
N MET A 95 7.35 -4.94 5.47
CA MET A 95 7.03 -6.35 5.63
C MET A 95 6.18 -6.75 4.42
N PRO A 96 6.59 -7.73 3.61
CA PRO A 96 5.86 -8.06 2.39
C PRO A 96 4.40 -8.31 2.78
N PRO A 97 3.41 -7.69 2.11
CA PRO A 97 2.05 -7.74 2.59
C PRO A 97 1.61 -9.20 2.63
N LYS A 98 1.10 -9.65 3.79
CA LYS A 98 0.63 -11.02 3.96
C LYS A 98 -0.30 -11.36 2.80
N LYS A 99 -0.05 -12.47 2.11
CA LYS A 99 -0.91 -12.93 1.01
C LYS A 99 -2.24 -13.37 1.62
N ILE A 100 -3.25 -12.50 1.56
CA ILE A 100 -4.61 -12.82 1.99
C ILE A 100 -5.12 -13.93 1.07
N ARG A 101 -5.72 -14.98 1.64
CA ARG A 101 -6.32 -16.09 0.90
C ARG A 101 -7.80 -15.84 0.68
N CYS A 102 -8.36 -16.49 -0.33
CA CYS A 102 -9.79 -16.47 -0.56
C CYS A 102 -10.54 -17.10 0.64
N THR A 103 -11.63 -16.46 1.07
CA THR A 103 -12.52 -16.92 2.15
C THR A 103 -13.45 -18.05 1.70
N TYR A 104 -13.61 -18.26 0.39
CA TYR A 104 -14.50 -19.29 -0.15
C TYR A 104 -14.04 -20.71 0.26
N LYS A 105 -15.00 -21.58 0.58
CA LYS A 105 -14.74 -22.97 1.00
C LYS A 105 -13.96 -23.70 -0.11
N ASP A 106 -12.92 -24.42 0.28
CA ASP A 106 -12.04 -25.18 -0.62
C ASP A 106 -11.22 -24.35 -1.64
N CYS A 107 -11.27 -23.01 -1.59
CA CYS A 107 -10.45 -22.17 -2.46
C CYS A 107 -9.05 -21.94 -1.86
N LYS A 108 -8.01 -22.36 -2.59
CA LYS A 108 -6.60 -22.15 -2.19
C LYS A 108 -5.96 -20.92 -2.84
N GLN A 109 -6.70 -20.18 -3.67
CA GLN A 109 -6.19 -19.01 -4.38
C GLN A 109 -6.00 -17.82 -3.44
N GLY A 110 -5.10 -16.91 -3.83
CA GLY A 110 -4.94 -15.62 -3.15
C GLY A 110 -6.13 -14.71 -3.43
N ALA A 111 -6.56 -13.96 -2.43
CA ALA A 111 -7.54 -12.90 -2.63
C ALA A 111 -6.92 -11.76 -3.46
N GLN A 112 -7.73 -11.18 -4.34
CA GLN A 112 -7.28 -10.05 -5.14
C GLN A 112 -7.21 -8.79 -4.27
N ARG A 113 -6.07 -8.11 -4.24
CA ARG A 113 -5.93 -6.88 -3.43
C ARG A 113 -6.84 -5.77 -3.97
N VAL A 114 -7.40 -4.95 -3.07
CA VAL A 114 -8.29 -3.79 -3.34
C VAL A 114 -9.68 -4.19 -3.86
N ILE A 115 -9.73 -5.26 -4.63
CA ILE A 115 -10.84 -5.61 -5.53
C ILE A 115 -11.57 -6.87 -5.04
N GLY A 116 -10.91 -7.73 -4.27
CA GLY A 116 -11.45 -8.98 -3.75
C GLY A 116 -12.28 -8.86 -2.50
N ASP A 117 -12.39 -7.67 -1.90
CA ASP A 117 -13.11 -7.46 -0.64
C ASP A 117 -14.60 -7.34 -0.94
N CYS A 118 -15.43 -8.21 -0.36
CA CYS A 118 -16.87 -8.10 -0.47
C CYS A 118 -17.40 -7.16 0.61
N GLY A 119 -18.01 -6.05 0.18
CA GLY A 119 -18.58 -5.04 1.07
C GLY A 119 -19.81 -5.50 1.86
N PHE A 120 -20.34 -6.70 1.58
CA PHE A 120 -21.53 -7.24 2.23
C PHE A 120 -21.21 -8.30 3.29
N CYS A 121 -20.26 -9.20 3.03
CA CYS A 121 -19.92 -10.30 3.95
C CYS A 121 -18.53 -10.15 4.61
N ASN A 122 -17.85 -9.01 4.44
CA ASN A 122 -16.48 -8.73 4.92
C ASN A 122 -15.43 -9.79 4.50
N GLY A 123 -15.74 -10.63 3.50
CA GLY A 123 -14.86 -11.68 2.99
C GLY A 123 -13.89 -11.17 1.93
N HIS A 124 -12.78 -11.90 1.74
CA HIS A 124 -11.76 -11.62 0.73
C HIS A 124 -11.78 -12.72 -0.32
N TYR A 125 -11.83 -12.38 -1.61
CA TYR A 125 -12.08 -13.34 -2.67
C TYR A 125 -11.07 -13.24 -3.82
N CYS A 126 -10.82 -14.38 -4.46
CA CYS A 126 -10.03 -14.47 -5.68
C CYS A 126 -10.86 -14.02 -6.89
N GLY A 127 -10.24 -13.92 -8.07
CA GLY A 127 -10.94 -13.51 -9.30
C GLY A 127 -12.15 -14.37 -9.66
N THR A 128 -12.16 -15.64 -9.25
CA THR A 128 -13.26 -16.59 -9.50
C THR A 128 -14.38 -16.56 -8.46
N HIS A 129 -14.17 -15.98 -7.28
CA HIS A 129 -15.17 -15.94 -6.21
C HIS A 129 -15.51 -14.51 -5.77
N ARG A 130 -15.12 -13.52 -6.58
CA ARG A 130 -15.28 -12.10 -6.26
C ARG A 130 -16.74 -11.65 -6.35
N LEU A 131 -17.54 -12.23 -7.25
CA LEU A 131 -18.94 -11.85 -7.39
C LEU A 131 -19.74 -12.35 -6.19
N LEU A 132 -20.78 -11.60 -5.81
CA LEU A 132 -21.60 -11.93 -4.65
C LEU A 132 -22.31 -13.28 -4.81
N GLU A 133 -22.65 -13.63 -6.05
CA GLU A 133 -23.27 -14.91 -6.43
C GLU A 133 -22.29 -16.08 -6.24
N ASP A 134 -21.03 -15.91 -6.66
CA ASP A 134 -20.01 -16.96 -6.64
C ASP A 134 -19.68 -17.44 -5.22
N HIS A 135 -19.63 -16.51 -4.25
CA HIS A 135 -19.37 -16.85 -2.85
C HIS A 135 -20.63 -16.99 -1.98
N LYS A 136 -21.81 -16.98 -2.60
CA LYS A 136 -23.11 -17.08 -1.94
C LYS A 136 -23.20 -16.13 -0.74
N CYS A 137 -23.07 -14.84 -1.02
CA CYS A 137 -23.05 -13.79 -0.01
C CYS A 137 -24.30 -13.86 0.90
N ASP A 138 -24.12 -13.83 2.21
CA ASP A 138 -25.22 -13.93 3.20
C ASP A 138 -26.37 -12.92 2.99
N GLY A 139 -26.10 -11.78 2.33
CA GLY A 139 -27.08 -10.74 2.03
C GLY A 139 -27.85 -10.90 0.71
N LEU A 140 -27.57 -11.93 -0.11
CA LEU A 140 -28.36 -12.26 -1.29
C LEU A 140 -29.33 -13.38 -0.93
N GLU A 141 -30.52 -13.00 -0.46
CA GLU A 141 -31.66 -13.90 -0.43
C GLU A 141 -32.24 -14.03 -1.86
N ASP A 142 -32.42 -15.27 -2.32
CA ASP A 142 -33.09 -15.55 -3.59
C ASP A 142 -34.56 -15.15 -3.51
N VAL A 143 -34.93 -14.03 -4.15
CA VAL A 143 -36.34 -13.60 -4.34
C VAL A 143 -37.09 -14.50 -5.33
N SER A 144 -36.53 -15.66 -5.71
CA SER A 144 -37.01 -16.50 -6.81
C SER A 144 -37.92 -17.66 -6.40
N SER A 145 -38.25 -17.79 -5.12
CA SER A 145 -39.28 -18.75 -4.70
C SER A 145 -40.24 -18.08 -3.74
N PRO A 146 -41.55 -17.94 -4.09
CA PRO A 146 -42.55 -17.62 -3.10
C PRO A 146 -42.58 -18.75 -2.07
N SER A 147 -41.87 -18.57 -0.95
CA SER A 147 -42.02 -19.45 0.19
C SER A 147 -43.40 -19.22 0.81
N PRO A 148 -44.14 -20.27 1.19
CA PRO A 148 -45.40 -20.08 1.90
C PRO A 148 -45.15 -19.24 3.17
N PRO A 149 -46.13 -18.40 3.59
CA PRO A 149 -45.99 -17.57 4.77
C PRO A 149 -45.58 -18.43 5.98
N ARG A 150 -44.57 -17.98 6.75
CA ARG A 150 -44.06 -18.70 7.93
C ARG A 150 -44.96 -18.59 9.17
N ASP A 151 -46.03 -17.82 9.10
CA ASP A 151 -46.91 -17.58 10.24
C ASP A 151 -48.22 -18.37 10.13
N PRO A 152 -48.65 -19.10 11.17
CA PRO A 152 -49.90 -19.88 11.17
C PRO A 152 -51.20 -19.05 11.28
N GLU A 153 -51.14 -17.71 11.23
CA GLU A 153 -52.30 -16.80 11.37
C GLU A 153 -52.59 -15.92 10.13
N TRP A 154 -52.22 -16.36 8.94
CA TRP A 154 -52.48 -15.62 7.69
C TRP A 154 -53.98 -15.48 7.32
N TRP A 155 -54.88 -16.20 7.99
CA TRP A 155 -56.33 -16.11 7.81
C TRP A 155 -56.96 -14.83 8.38
N LEU A 156 -56.20 -14.02 9.14
CA LEU A 156 -56.68 -12.74 9.69
C LEU A 156 -56.66 -11.57 8.70
N VAL A 157 -56.00 -11.70 7.54
CA VAL A 157 -55.78 -10.59 6.60
C VAL A 157 -56.70 -10.60 5.37
N GLY A 158 -57.68 -11.51 5.31
CA GLY A 158 -58.79 -11.44 4.35
C GLY A 158 -58.38 -11.41 2.87
N LEU A 159 -57.36 -12.18 2.47
CA LEU A 159 -57.01 -12.39 1.07
C LEU A 159 -57.45 -13.79 0.64
N ASP A 160 -58.42 -13.82 -0.27
CA ASP A 160 -59.08 -15.00 -0.85
C ASP A 160 -58.07 -16.03 -1.40
N GLU A 161 -58.32 -17.33 -1.17
CA GLU A 161 -57.46 -18.44 -1.66
C GLU A 161 -57.27 -18.45 -3.19
N GLU A 162 -58.18 -17.83 -3.94
CA GLU A 162 -58.08 -17.69 -5.40
C GLU A 162 -56.88 -16.81 -5.83
N LEU A 163 -56.50 -15.79 -5.05
CA LEU A 163 -55.39 -14.90 -5.38
C LEU A 163 -54.03 -15.58 -5.26
N TRP A 164 -53.85 -16.46 -4.28
CA TRP A 164 -52.61 -17.24 -4.14
C TRP A 164 -52.47 -18.29 -5.24
N ALA A 165 -53.56 -18.98 -5.57
CA ALA A 165 -53.60 -19.90 -6.71
C ALA A 165 -53.24 -19.18 -8.02
N ASN A 166 -53.74 -17.96 -8.23
CA ASN A 166 -53.42 -17.16 -9.41
C ASN A 166 -51.95 -16.71 -9.47
N VAL A 167 -51.35 -16.30 -8.36
CA VAL A 167 -49.93 -15.90 -8.31
C VAL A 167 -48.99 -17.10 -8.55
N VAL A 168 -49.31 -18.25 -7.97
CA VAL A 168 -48.52 -19.49 -8.17
C VAL A 168 -48.67 -20.01 -9.61
N CYS A 169 -49.88 -19.96 -10.17
CA CYS A 169 -50.13 -20.30 -11.57
C CYS A 169 -49.41 -19.35 -12.55
N ASP A 170 -49.39 -18.04 -12.29
CA ASP A 170 -48.69 -17.06 -13.13
C ASP A 170 -47.17 -17.31 -13.12
N ALA A 171 -46.60 -17.58 -11.94
CA ALA A 171 -45.18 -17.90 -11.79
C ALA A 171 -44.79 -19.23 -12.46
N GLN A 172 -45.61 -20.27 -12.33
CA GLN A 172 -45.40 -21.55 -13.01
C GLN A 172 -45.51 -21.42 -14.53
N CYS A 173 -46.52 -20.69 -15.02
CA CYS A 173 -46.71 -20.44 -16.45
C CYS A 173 -45.55 -19.65 -17.06
N LYS A 174 -45.04 -18.64 -16.34
CA LYS A 174 -43.88 -17.84 -16.76
C LYS A 174 -42.62 -18.68 -16.81
N LYS A 175 -42.38 -19.53 -15.82
CA LYS A 175 -41.26 -20.48 -15.81
C LYS A 175 -41.33 -21.48 -16.96
N GLU A 176 -42.49 -22.11 -17.17
CA GLU A 176 -42.68 -23.04 -18.28
C GLU A 176 -42.50 -22.38 -19.66
N SER A 177 -42.95 -21.13 -19.81
CA SER A 177 -42.75 -20.36 -21.04
C SER A 177 -41.26 -20.11 -21.30
N HIS A 178 -40.50 -19.68 -20.28
CA HIS A 178 -39.06 -19.50 -20.39
C HIS A 178 -38.32 -20.81 -20.73
N ASP A 179 -38.71 -21.92 -20.11
CA ASP A 179 -38.10 -23.24 -20.37
C ASP A 179 -38.40 -23.73 -21.80
N ARG A 180 -39.64 -23.54 -22.29
CA ARG A 180 -39.99 -23.85 -23.69
C ARG A 180 -39.22 -23.01 -24.69
N ASN A 181 -39.07 -21.71 -24.42
CA ASN A 181 -38.35 -20.80 -25.29
C ASN A 181 -36.84 -21.10 -25.31
N ALA A 182 -36.26 -21.44 -24.14
CA ALA A 182 -34.89 -21.90 -24.03
C ALA A 182 -34.66 -23.24 -24.76
N ALA A 183 -35.59 -24.18 -24.65
CA ALA A 183 -35.54 -25.44 -25.38
C ALA A 183 -35.62 -25.23 -26.90
N GLN A 184 -36.47 -24.31 -27.37
CA GLN A 184 -36.59 -23.94 -28.78
C GLN A 184 -35.29 -23.31 -29.31
N LEU A 185 -34.71 -22.34 -28.61
CA LEU A 185 -33.43 -21.74 -28.98
C LEU A 185 -32.28 -22.76 -28.98
N ASN A 186 -32.28 -23.72 -28.05
CA ASN A 186 -31.29 -24.80 -28.03
C ASN A 186 -31.51 -25.80 -29.17
N ALA A 187 -32.75 -26.09 -29.54
CA ALA A 187 -33.08 -26.91 -30.72
C ALA A 187 -32.65 -26.22 -32.02
N GLU A 188 -32.92 -24.93 -32.17
CA GLU A 188 -32.47 -24.12 -33.31
C GLU A 188 -30.94 -24.05 -33.38
N ARG A 189 -30.27 -23.80 -32.25
CA ARG A 189 -28.80 -23.85 -32.16
C ARG A 189 -28.24 -25.21 -32.58
N THR A 190 -28.86 -26.31 -32.14
CA THR A 190 -28.38 -27.65 -32.48
C THR A 190 -28.70 -28.06 -33.92
N GLN A 191 -29.77 -27.53 -34.52
CA GLN A 191 -30.05 -27.68 -35.96
C GLN A 191 -29.05 -26.90 -36.82
N VAL A 192 -28.72 -25.66 -36.43
CA VAL A 192 -27.69 -24.85 -37.11
C VAL A 192 -26.30 -25.50 -37.02
N ILE A 193 -25.98 -26.17 -35.91
CA ILE A 193 -24.71 -26.89 -35.73
C ILE A 193 -24.68 -28.23 -36.48
N LYS A 194 -25.81 -28.94 -36.59
CA LYS A 194 -25.87 -30.24 -37.29
C LYS A 194 -25.91 -30.13 -38.80
N GLY A 195 -26.19 -28.94 -39.33
CA GLY A 195 -26.25 -28.70 -40.77
C GLY A 195 -27.42 -29.42 -41.42
N ILE A 196 -28.07 -28.72 -42.34
CA ILE A 196 -28.50 -29.37 -43.58
C ILE A 196 -27.21 -29.74 -44.33
#